data_AF-A0A5Q4BC94-F1
#
_entry.id   AF-A0A5Q4BC94-F1
#
_cell.length_a   1.000
_cell.length_b   1.000
_cell.length_c   1.000
_cell.angle_alpha   90.00
_cell.angle_beta   90.00
_cell.angle_gamma   90.00
#
_symmetry.space_group_name_H-M   'P 1'
#
loop_
_entity.id
_entity.type
_entity.pdbx_description
1 polymer ?
#
loop_
_entity_poly.entity_id
_entity_poly.type
_entity_poly.pdbx_seq_one_letter_code
_entity_poly.pdbx_strand_id
1 'polypeptide(L)'
;MTDGLGKTTGSGKVQAADIQQVMALSGDTLPQVSPVNGSISGTFHVVTTDGAGPINAVLDPTGTGAFSQGVMLQVMQQVPGNRGNIRPNGKVPGGKRSLWERALSVIVKRASNVNMDFPMAFAVPDGTTCSGSMGGQNNVCLVKIANSNGAGPFGGVVPIQIAPAAGAAPATPAAPGARRSVEFQAAQA
;
A
#
# COMPACT_ATOMS: atom_id res chain seq x y z
N MET A 1 3.29 -14.13 0.09
CA MET A 1 3.79 -12.99 -0.73
C MET A 1 5.32 -12.99 -0.69
N THR A 2 6.00 -12.26 -1.55
CA THR A 2 7.47 -12.12 -1.47
C THR A 2 7.88 -11.07 -0.45
N ASP A 3 9.04 -11.25 0.16
CA ASP A 3 9.65 -10.30 1.10
C ASP A 3 10.15 -9.03 0.40
N GLY A 4 10.35 -7.99 1.20
CA GLY A 4 10.86 -6.69 0.78
C GLY A 4 9.80 -5.68 0.33
N LEU A 5 10.20 -4.41 0.32
CA LEU A 5 9.33 -3.24 0.15
C LEU A 5 9.18 -2.79 -1.32
N GLY A 6 9.78 -3.53 -2.25
CA GLY A 6 9.82 -3.19 -3.66
C GLY A 6 11.19 -2.69 -4.10
N LYS A 7 11.28 -2.29 -5.37
CA LYS A 7 12.49 -1.74 -5.97
C LYS A 7 12.13 -0.71 -7.03
N THR A 8 12.94 0.33 -7.15
CA THR A 8 12.89 1.27 -8.27
C THR A 8 14.08 1.03 -9.19
N THR A 9 13.94 1.42 -10.45
CA THR A 9 15.02 1.27 -11.44
C THR A 9 16.18 2.22 -11.15
N GLY A 10 15.91 3.38 -10.53
CA GLY A 10 16.91 4.42 -10.25
C GLY A 10 17.58 4.32 -8.88
N SER A 11 16.89 3.83 -7.85
CA SER A 11 17.37 3.84 -6.46
C SER A 11 17.52 2.43 -5.87
N GLY A 12 17.25 1.38 -6.64
CA GLY A 12 17.40 0.00 -6.18
C GLY A 12 16.29 -0.44 -5.24
N LYS A 13 16.62 -1.29 -4.25
CA LYS A 13 15.64 -1.79 -3.28
C LYS A 13 15.12 -0.66 -2.40
N VAL A 14 13.81 -0.57 -2.25
CA VAL A 14 13.17 0.31 -1.27
C VAL A 14 13.42 -0.25 0.12
N GLN A 15 13.85 0.61 1.04
CA GLN A 15 14.21 0.28 2.42
C GLN A 15 13.32 1.04 3.41
N ALA A 16 13.23 0.53 4.65
CA ALA A 16 12.48 1.20 5.71
C ALA A 16 13.04 2.61 6.02
N ALA A 17 14.33 2.84 5.77
CA ALA A 17 14.95 4.16 5.88
C ALA A 17 14.35 5.20 4.92
N ASP A 18 13.88 4.77 3.74
CA ASP A 18 13.31 5.66 2.72
C ASP A 18 11.95 6.26 3.16
N ILE A 19 11.33 5.69 4.20
CA ILE A 19 10.04 6.15 4.72
C ILE A 19 10.15 7.55 5.35
N GLN A 20 11.33 7.95 5.85
CA GLN A 20 11.52 9.34 6.32
C GLN A 20 11.27 10.36 5.20
N GLN A 21 11.68 10.06 3.97
CA GLN A 21 11.43 10.94 2.84
C GLN A 21 9.94 11.02 2.48
N VAL A 22 9.22 9.90 2.59
CA VAL A 22 7.78 9.84 2.32
C VAL A 22 6.99 10.59 3.41
N MET A 23 7.36 10.43 4.67
CA MET A 23 6.76 11.14 5.82
C MET A 23 6.99 12.65 5.72
N ALA A 24 8.19 13.08 5.30
CA ALA A 24 8.45 14.50 5.06
C ALA A 24 7.52 15.14 4.01
N LEU A 25 7.03 14.35 3.05
CA LEU A 25 6.10 14.79 2.00
C LEU A 25 4.62 14.63 2.39
N SER A 26 4.30 13.65 3.23
CA SER A 26 2.92 13.21 3.50
C SER A 26 2.42 13.57 4.89
N GLY A 27 3.30 14.07 5.77
CA GLY A 27 3.04 14.34 7.18
C GLY A 27 3.49 13.19 8.09
N ASP A 28 3.56 13.48 9.38
CA ASP A 28 4.16 12.57 10.37
C ASP A 28 3.17 11.54 10.96
N THR A 29 1.90 11.58 10.57
CA THR A 29 0.86 10.69 11.11
C THR A 29 0.61 9.51 10.19
N LEU A 30 0.94 8.31 10.68
CA LEU A 30 0.61 7.07 9.98
C LEU A 30 -0.88 6.72 10.14
N PRO A 31 -1.46 5.94 9.20
CA PRO A 31 -2.80 5.39 9.38
C PRO A 31 -2.92 4.62 10.70
N GLN A 32 -3.92 4.98 11.49
CA GLN A 32 -4.22 4.35 12.77
C GLN A 32 -5.32 3.29 12.60
N VAL A 33 -5.07 2.09 13.08
CA VAL A 33 -6.01 0.96 13.04
C VAL A 33 -6.48 0.62 14.44
N SER A 34 -7.78 0.44 14.63
CA SER A 34 -8.34 0.02 15.93
C SER A 34 -7.76 -1.33 16.38
N PRO A 35 -7.41 -1.51 17.65
CA PRO A 35 -6.93 -2.81 18.18
C PRO A 35 -8.02 -3.90 18.21
N VAL A 36 -9.29 -3.50 18.12
CA VAL A 36 -10.47 -4.39 18.11
C VAL A 36 -11.36 -4.01 16.94
N ASN A 37 -11.76 -4.99 16.12
CA ASN A 37 -12.50 -4.82 14.88
C ASN A 37 -11.84 -3.81 13.92
N GLY A 38 -10.51 -3.80 13.89
CA GLY A 38 -9.72 -2.90 13.04
C GLY A 38 -9.85 -3.27 11.56
N SER A 39 -9.83 -2.27 10.69
CA SER A 39 -9.78 -2.48 9.24
C SER A 39 -8.94 -1.42 8.56
N ILE A 40 -8.34 -1.79 7.44
CA ILE A 40 -7.64 -0.89 6.52
C ILE A 40 -8.52 -0.76 5.29
N SER A 41 -8.87 0.46 4.91
CA SER A 41 -9.62 0.75 3.70
C SER A 41 -8.96 1.85 2.90
N GLY A 42 -9.17 1.84 1.58
CA GLY A 42 -8.67 2.92 0.73
C GLY A 42 -9.10 2.73 -0.72
N THR A 43 -8.48 3.55 -1.56
CA THR A 43 -8.70 3.52 -3.01
C THR A 43 -7.51 2.85 -3.69
N PHE A 44 -7.78 1.82 -4.47
CA PHE A 44 -6.79 1.19 -5.33
C PHE A 44 -6.93 1.72 -6.75
N HIS A 45 -5.93 2.47 -7.19
CA HIS A 45 -5.90 3.05 -8.53
C HIS A 45 -5.34 2.05 -9.55
N VAL A 46 -6.18 1.59 -10.46
CA VAL A 46 -5.81 0.65 -11.52
C VAL A 46 -5.45 1.42 -12.78
N VAL A 47 -4.16 1.60 -13.04
CA VAL A 47 -3.66 2.31 -14.24
C VAL A 47 -3.91 1.46 -15.50
N THR A 48 -3.55 0.18 -15.44
CA THR A 48 -3.70 -0.76 -16.56
C THR A 48 -4.35 -2.05 -16.12
N THR A 49 -4.84 -2.82 -17.10
CA THR A 49 -5.51 -4.10 -16.85
C THR A 49 -4.69 -5.07 -15.99
N ASP A 50 -3.36 -5.04 -16.09
CA ASP A 50 -2.47 -5.93 -15.35
C ASP A 50 -2.47 -5.69 -13.84
N GLY A 51 -2.69 -4.44 -13.41
CA GLY A 51 -2.78 -4.05 -12.01
C GLY A 51 -4.11 -4.38 -11.34
N ALA A 52 -5.11 -4.80 -12.11
CA ALA A 52 -6.43 -5.11 -11.60
C ALA A 52 -6.44 -6.33 -10.66
N GLY A 53 -7.49 -6.46 -9.86
CA GLY A 53 -7.59 -7.50 -8.85
C GLY A 53 -7.76 -8.94 -9.40
N PRO A 54 -8.07 -9.90 -8.51
CA PRO A 54 -8.20 -9.72 -7.07
C PRO A 54 -6.86 -9.41 -6.39
N ILE A 55 -6.90 -8.59 -5.35
CA ILE A 55 -5.77 -8.25 -4.48
C ILE A 55 -5.86 -9.00 -3.15
N ASN A 56 -4.70 -9.25 -2.56
CA ASN A 56 -4.56 -9.77 -1.20
C ASN A 56 -3.76 -8.77 -0.37
N ALA A 57 -3.89 -8.84 0.95
CA ALA A 57 -3.09 -8.08 1.89
C ALA A 57 -2.40 -8.99 2.90
N VAL A 58 -1.12 -8.72 3.18
CA VAL A 58 -0.34 -9.40 4.21
C VAL A 58 0.29 -8.36 5.13
N LEU A 59 0.06 -8.53 6.42
CA LEU A 59 0.60 -7.69 7.49
C LEU A 59 1.88 -8.33 8.04
N ASP A 60 2.96 -7.56 8.08
CA ASP A 60 4.19 -7.88 8.79
C ASP A 60 4.23 -7.10 10.12
N PRO A 61 4.08 -7.79 11.26
CA PRO A 61 4.11 -7.18 12.59
C PRO A 61 5.47 -6.57 12.94
N THR A 62 6.55 -7.06 12.33
CA THR A 62 7.93 -6.66 12.65
C THR A 62 8.34 -5.36 11.98
N GLY A 63 7.63 -4.95 10.93
CA GLY A 63 7.95 -3.78 10.12
C GLY A 63 9.26 -3.89 9.33
N THR A 64 9.76 -5.11 9.10
CA THR A 64 11.04 -5.35 8.39
C THR A 64 10.85 -5.67 6.90
N GLY A 65 9.62 -5.97 6.48
CA GLY A 65 9.27 -6.41 5.14
C GLY A 65 9.26 -7.93 4.99
N ALA A 66 9.14 -8.69 6.07
CA ALA A 66 9.11 -10.16 6.10
C ALA A 66 7.71 -10.74 5.81
N PHE A 67 7.12 -10.36 4.67
CA PHE A 67 5.75 -10.75 4.29
C PHE A 67 5.55 -12.25 4.02
N SER A 68 6.60 -13.03 3.86
CA SER A 68 6.53 -14.50 3.77
C SER A 68 6.11 -15.13 5.10
N GLN A 69 6.42 -14.45 6.22
CA GLN A 69 6.05 -14.85 7.58
C GLN A 69 4.91 -14.01 8.16
N GLY A 70 4.38 -13.08 7.37
CA GLY A 70 3.30 -12.18 7.78
C GLY A 70 1.95 -12.86 7.91
N VAL A 71 1.00 -12.13 8.49
CA VAL A 71 -0.37 -12.56 8.69
C VAL A 71 -1.22 -12.13 7.48
N MET A 72 -1.89 -13.08 6.84
CA MET A 72 -2.80 -12.78 5.74
C MET A 72 -4.08 -12.13 6.27
N LEU A 73 -4.42 -10.95 5.75
CA LEU A 73 -5.61 -10.22 6.17
C LEU A 73 -6.85 -10.71 5.43
N GLN A 74 -8.00 -10.67 6.10
CA GLN A 74 -9.28 -11.01 5.49
C GLN A 74 -9.72 -9.90 4.55
N VAL A 75 -10.03 -10.24 3.29
CA VAL A 75 -10.55 -9.29 2.31
C VAL A 75 -12.02 -8.97 2.63
N MET A 76 -12.32 -7.70 2.89
CA MET A 76 -13.68 -7.20 3.11
C MET A 76 -14.28 -6.59 1.84
N GLN A 77 -13.47 -5.83 1.10
CA GLN A 77 -13.84 -5.22 -0.18
C GLN A 77 -12.74 -5.48 -1.20
N GLN A 78 -13.12 -6.08 -2.33
CA GLN A 78 -12.20 -6.54 -3.36
C GLN A 78 -12.18 -5.59 -4.56
N VAL A 79 -11.01 -5.46 -5.19
CA VAL A 79 -10.80 -4.77 -6.46
C VAL A 79 -11.18 -5.71 -7.61
N PRO A 80 -11.98 -5.24 -8.59
CA PRO A 80 -12.34 -6.07 -9.73
C PRO A 80 -11.13 -6.44 -10.58
N GLY A 81 -11.17 -7.66 -11.11
CA GLY A 81 -10.19 -8.19 -12.05
C GLY A 81 -10.12 -9.70 -11.95
N ASN A 82 -9.46 -10.34 -12.92
CA ASN A 82 -9.12 -11.75 -12.86
C ASN A 82 -7.82 -11.99 -13.63
N ARG A 83 -6.66 -12.01 -12.94
CA ARG A 83 -5.33 -12.24 -13.56
C ARG A 83 -5.04 -11.27 -14.72
N GLY A 84 -5.30 -9.98 -14.52
CA GLY A 84 -5.14 -8.97 -15.56
C GLY A 84 -6.32 -8.85 -16.53
N ASN A 85 -7.44 -9.51 -16.23
CA ASN A 85 -8.67 -9.42 -17.04
C ASN A 85 -9.67 -8.45 -16.43
N ILE A 86 -9.59 -7.20 -16.87
CA ILE A 86 -10.61 -6.16 -16.68
C ILE A 86 -10.70 -5.40 -18.00
N ARG A 87 -11.89 -4.91 -18.36
CA ARG A 87 -12.05 -4.05 -19.54
C ARG A 87 -11.73 -2.60 -19.18
N PRO A 88 -11.42 -1.74 -20.17
CA PRO A 88 -11.23 -0.31 -19.95
C PRO A 88 -12.42 0.39 -19.25
N ASN A 89 -13.62 -0.21 -19.30
CA ASN A 89 -14.80 0.29 -18.60
C ASN A 89 -14.93 -0.22 -17.14
N GLY A 90 -13.88 -0.81 -16.57
CA GLY A 90 -13.85 -1.29 -15.18
C GLY A 90 -14.59 -2.59 -14.92
N LYS A 91 -15.19 -3.22 -15.95
CA LYS A 91 -15.95 -4.46 -15.80
C LYS A 91 -15.08 -5.68 -16.08
N VAL A 92 -15.20 -6.70 -15.23
CA VAL A 92 -14.61 -8.02 -15.48
C VAL A 92 -15.49 -8.75 -16.50
N PRO A 93 -14.97 -9.16 -17.66
CA PRO A 93 -15.75 -9.97 -18.60
C PRO A 93 -16.20 -11.27 -17.93
N GLY A 94 -17.50 -11.56 -17.95
CA GLY A 94 -18.00 -12.88 -17.58
C GLY A 94 -17.67 -13.87 -18.69
N GLY A 95 -16.90 -14.92 -18.38
CA GLY A 95 -16.56 -16.01 -19.31
C GLY A 95 -15.07 -16.21 -19.56
N LYS A 96 -14.71 -17.34 -20.16
CA LYS A 96 -13.33 -17.61 -20.58
C LYS A 96 -13.01 -16.73 -21.80
N ARG A 97 -11.84 -16.08 -21.81
CA ARG A 97 -11.35 -15.37 -23.01
C ARG A 97 -11.46 -16.29 -24.22
N SER A 98 -12.01 -15.80 -25.32
CA SER A 98 -12.21 -16.63 -26.52
C SER A 98 -10.84 -17.14 -27.02
N LEU A 99 -10.82 -18.27 -27.73
CA LEU A 99 -9.57 -18.78 -28.33
C LEU A 99 -8.91 -17.72 -29.22
N TRP A 100 -9.71 -16.89 -29.89
CA TRP A 100 -9.26 -15.73 -30.66
C TRP A 100 -8.62 -14.64 -29.80
N GLU A 101 -9.21 -14.27 -28.67
CA GLU A 101 -8.61 -13.29 -27.74
C GLU A 101 -7.31 -13.83 -27.13
N ARG A 102 -7.24 -15.13 -26.83
CA ARG A 102 -6.01 -15.78 -26.34
C ARG A 102 -4.93 -15.78 -27.42
N ALA A 103 -5.28 -16.11 -28.66
CA ALA A 103 -4.35 -16.09 -29.80
C ALA A 103 -3.89 -14.67 -30.16
N LEU A 104 -4.74 -13.65 -30.04
CA LEU A 104 -4.35 -12.26 -30.28
C LEU A 104 -3.52 -11.67 -29.14
N SER A 105 -3.68 -12.15 -27.89
CA SER A 105 -2.91 -11.66 -26.75
C SER A 105 -1.39 -11.90 -26.81
N VAL A 106 -0.91 -12.70 -27.77
CA VAL A 106 0.52 -12.83 -28.09
C VAL A 106 1.02 -11.82 -29.14
N ILE A 107 0.11 -11.11 -29.82
CA ILE A 107 0.42 -10.16 -30.90
C ILE A 107 0.06 -8.72 -30.49
N VAL A 108 -0.99 -8.51 -29.68
CA VAL A 108 -1.42 -7.19 -29.19
C VAL A 108 -1.03 -6.94 -27.73
N LYS A 109 -0.85 -5.65 -27.38
CA LYS A 109 -0.40 -5.16 -26.05
C LYS A 109 -1.31 -5.71 -24.93
N ARG A 110 -0.74 -6.53 -24.03
CA ARG A 110 -1.44 -7.18 -22.91
C ARG A 110 -2.12 -6.23 -21.93
N ALA A 111 -1.58 -5.03 -21.78
CA ALA A 111 -2.01 -4.04 -20.80
C ALA A 111 -2.77 -2.90 -21.48
N SER A 112 -4.11 -2.94 -21.46
CA SER A 112 -4.92 -1.78 -21.84
C SER A 112 -5.00 -0.79 -20.67
N ASN A 113 -5.18 0.49 -20.96
CA ASN A 113 -5.43 1.49 -19.92
C ASN A 113 -6.83 1.28 -19.33
N VAL A 114 -6.93 1.40 -18.01
CA VAL A 114 -8.19 1.37 -17.26
C VAL A 114 -8.37 2.71 -16.58
N ASN A 115 -7.36 3.16 -15.83
CA ASN A 115 -7.28 4.44 -15.14
C ASN A 115 -8.53 4.72 -14.28
N MET A 116 -8.84 3.78 -13.38
CA MET A 116 -10.01 3.84 -12.50
C MET A 116 -9.64 3.53 -11.06
N ASP A 117 -10.45 4.10 -10.18
CA ASP A 117 -10.36 3.95 -8.74
C ASP A 117 -11.37 2.91 -8.26
N PHE A 118 -10.91 1.97 -7.45
CA PHE A 118 -11.77 0.97 -6.83
C PHE A 118 -11.57 0.96 -5.32
N PRO A 119 -12.66 0.92 -4.53
CA PRO A 119 -12.53 0.77 -3.09
C PRO A 119 -11.95 -0.61 -2.76
N MET A 120 -11.11 -0.65 -1.74
CA MET A 120 -10.58 -1.88 -1.16
C MET A 120 -10.65 -1.80 0.36
N ALA A 121 -10.82 -2.95 1.02
CA ALA A 121 -10.80 -3.04 2.47
C ALA A 121 -10.35 -4.41 2.95
N PHE A 122 -9.61 -4.42 4.06
CA PHE A 122 -9.08 -5.62 4.70
C PHE A 122 -9.26 -5.53 6.21
N ALA A 123 -9.73 -6.60 6.84
CA ALA A 123 -9.82 -6.69 8.29
C ALA A 123 -8.44 -6.98 8.90
N VAL A 124 -8.10 -6.27 9.97
CA VAL A 124 -6.90 -6.52 10.78
C VAL A 124 -7.31 -7.37 11.98
N PRO A 125 -6.63 -8.51 12.23
CA PRO A 125 -6.97 -9.36 13.37
C PRO A 125 -6.88 -8.61 14.69
N ASP A 126 -7.83 -8.89 15.58
CA ASP A 126 -7.83 -8.35 16.93
C ASP A 126 -6.55 -8.73 17.68
N GLY A 127 -6.07 -7.83 18.53
CA GLY A 127 -4.85 -8.05 19.32
C GLY A 127 -3.56 -8.03 18.48
N THR A 128 -3.61 -7.61 17.21
CA THR A 128 -2.40 -7.35 16.43
C THR A 128 -1.51 -6.36 17.15
N THR A 129 -0.22 -6.68 17.30
CA THR A 129 0.80 -5.80 17.89
C THR A 129 1.90 -5.54 16.87
N CYS A 130 2.41 -4.31 16.82
CA CYS A 130 3.49 -3.95 15.93
C CYS A 130 4.78 -3.69 16.71
N SER A 131 5.92 -4.15 16.20
CA SER A 131 7.23 -3.91 16.81
C SER A 131 8.17 -3.10 15.92
N GLY A 132 7.74 -2.76 14.70
CA GLY A 132 8.56 -2.02 13.76
C GLY A 132 8.79 -0.57 14.19
N SER A 133 9.92 -0.03 13.75
CA SER A 133 10.26 1.38 13.86
C SER A 133 10.76 1.89 12.52
N MET A 134 10.18 3.00 12.04
CA MET A 134 10.53 3.64 10.77
C MET A 134 10.04 5.07 10.76
N GLY A 135 10.73 5.97 10.06
CA GLY A 135 10.24 7.35 9.94
C GLY A 135 10.20 8.14 11.26
N GLY A 136 10.92 7.70 12.30
CA GLY A 136 10.79 8.26 13.67
C GLY A 136 9.54 7.79 14.42
N GLN A 137 8.73 6.91 13.82
CA GLN A 137 7.54 6.32 14.42
C GLN A 137 7.86 4.92 14.98
N ASN A 138 7.27 4.61 16.13
CA ASN A 138 7.33 3.29 16.76
C ASN A 138 5.98 2.58 16.63
N ASN A 139 5.92 1.29 16.98
CA ASN A 139 4.71 0.47 16.88
C ASN A 139 4.16 0.43 15.45
N VAL A 140 5.05 0.27 14.46
CA VAL A 140 4.70 0.27 13.04
C VAL A 140 4.64 -1.14 12.48
N CYS A 141 3.52 -1.50 11.87
CA CYS A 141 3.39 -2.68 11.02
C CYS A 141 3.49 -2.27 9.55
N LEU A 142 3.90 -3.21 8.70
CA LEU A 142 3.84 -3.01 7.26
C LEU A 142 2.75 -3.88 6.66
N VAL A 143 1.94 -3.32 5.76
CA VAL A 143 0.91 -4.07 5.05
C VAL A 143 1.20 -4.04 3.57
N LYS A 144 1.51 -5.20 3.00
CA LYS A 144 1.70 -5.37 1.56
C LYS A 144 0.37 -5.74 0.94
N ILE A 145 -0.10 -4.89 0.01
CA ILE A 145 -1.33 -5.09 -0.73
C ILE A 145 -0.95 -5.29 -2.18
N ALA A 146 -1.24 -6.45 -2.75
CA ALA A 146 -0.87 -6.76 -4.13
C ALA A 146 -1.79 -7.80 -4.78
N ASN A 147 -1.90 -7.72 -6.11
CA ASN A 147 -2.51 -8.78 -6.90
C ASN A 147 -1.52 -9.92 -7.19
N SER A 148 -2.04 -11.03 -7.72
CA SER A 148 -1.24 -12.12 -8.27
C SER A 148 -1.39 -12.15 -9.79
N ASN A 149 -0.43 -11.55 -10.49
CA ASN A 149 -0.37 -11.52 -11.95
C ASN A 149 1.01 -12.00 -12.44
N GLY A 150 1.04 -12.72 -13.57
CA GLY A 150 2.28 -13.23 -14.16
C GLY A 150 3.23 -12.15 -14.68
N ALA A 151 2.74 -10.94 -14.98
CA ALA A 151 3.57 -9.78 -15.31
C ALA A 151 4.23 -9.13 -14.07
N GLY A 152 3.85 -9.59 -12.88
CA GLY A 152 4.36 -9.10 -11.61
C GLY A 152 3.23 -8.85 -10.61
N PRO A 153 3.51 -8.90 -9.31
CA PRO A 153 2.57 -8.39 -8.31
C PRO A 153 2.51 -6.85 -8.44
N PHE A 154 1.32 -6.32 -8.70
CA PHE A 154 1.06 -4.89 -8.73
C PHE A 154 0.37 -4.48 -7.43
N GLY A 155 0.83 -3.37 -6.85
CA GLY A 155 0.35 -2.85 -5.59
C GLY A 155 1.44 -2.10 -4.83
N GLY A 156 1.41 -2.15 -3.51
CA GLY A 156 2.32 -1.37 -2.67
C GLY A 156 2.41 -1.89 -1.24
N VAL A 157 3.25 -1.23 -0.44
CA VAL A 157 3.40 -1.47 0.99
C VAL A 157 3.01 -0.20 1.73
N VAL A 158 2.17 -0.33 2.75
CA VAL A 158 1.68 0.77 3.57
C VAL A 158 2.12 0.55 5.02
N PRO A 159 2.86 1.49 5.64
CA PRO A 159 3.10 1.48 7.07
C PRO A 159 1.82 1.90 7.83
N ILE A 160 1.48 1.18 8.90
CA ILE A 160 0.34 1.48 9.76
C ILE A 160 0.75 1.41 11.23
N GLN A 161 -0.04 2.01 12.11
CA GLN A 161 0.06 1.82 13.55
C GLN A 161 -1.24 1.26 14.10
N ILE A 162 -1.15 0.37 15.09
CA ILE A 162 -2.31 0.01 15.89
C ILE A 162 -2.50 1.13 16.92
N ALA A 163 -3.66 1.76 16.87
CA ALA A 163 -4.02 2.81 17.81
C ALA A 163 -3.94 2.25 19.24
N PRO A 164 -3.44 3.03 20.21
CA PRO A 164 -3.53 2.62 21.60
C PRO A 164 -4.99 2.40 21.97
N ALA A 165 -5.28 1.29 22.68
CA ALA A 165 -6.63 1.04 23.20
C ALA A 165 -7.10 2.27 23.99
N ALA A 166 -8.35 2.69 23.76
CA ALA A 166 -8.94 3.86 24.41
C ALA A 166 -8.79 3.73 25.95
N GLY A 167 -7.87 4.51 26.51
CA GLY A 167 -7.37 4.36 27.88
C GLY A 167 -5.96 4.92 28.07
N ALA A 168 -5.15 5.02 27.02
CA ALA A 168 -3.95 5.83 27.03
C ALA A 168 -4.28 7.25 26.55
N ALA A 169 -4.22 8.23 27.45
CA ALA A 169 -4.22 9.64 27.05
C ALA A 169 -3.09 9.86 26.03
N PRO A 170 -3.31 10.65 24.95
CA PRO A 170 -2.21 11.02 24.07
C PRO A 170 -1.13 11.70 24.91
N ALA A 171 0.11 11.23 24.81
CA ALA A 171 1.23 11.98 25.33
C ALA A 171 1.21 13.35 24.63
N THR A 172 1.11 14.43 25.43
CA THR A 172 1.15 15.80 24.93
C THR A 172 2.37 15.95 24.01
N PRO A 173 2.20 16.37 22.74
CA PRO A 173 3.34 16.66 21.89
C PRO A 173 4.24 17.66 22.62
N ALA A 174 5.53 17.34 22.74
CA ALA A 174 6.51 18.31 23.21
C ALA A 174 6.41 19.54 22.29
N ALA A 175 6.27 20.72 22.90
CA ALA A 175 6.12 21.97 22.17
C ALA A 175 7.21 22.08 21.10
N PRO A 176 6.88 22.43 19.84
CA PRO A 176 7.89 22.63 18.82
C PRO A 176 8.81 23.77 19.28
N GLY A 177 10.10 23.45 19.46
CA GLY A 177 11.14 24.45 19.69
C GLY A 177 11.09 25.49 18.58
N ALA A 178 11.14 26.77 18.96
CA ALA A 178 10.98 27.91 18.07
C ALA A 178 11.87 27.78 16.82
N ARG A 179 11.25 27.62 15.65
CA ARG A 179 11.95 27.73 14.36
C ARG A 179 12.23 29.21 14.11
N ARG A 180 13.51 29.59 14.07
CA ARG A 180 13.95 30.90 13.56
C ARG A 180 13.67 30.93 12.06
N SER A 181 12.83 31.86 11.61
CA SER A 181 12.67 32.19 10.19
C SER A 181 13.98 32.75 9.65
N VAL A 182 14.48 32.18 8.55
CA VAL A 182 15.59 32.74 7.78
C VAL A 182 14.95 33.36 6.54
N GLU A 183 14.91 34.68 6.50
CA GLU A 183 14.40 35.44 5.35
C GLU A 183 15.51 35.55 4.30
N PHE A 184 15.24 35.05 3.09
CA PHE A 184 16.16 35.17 1.96
C PHE A 184 15.98 36.52 1.29
N GLN A 185 16.97 37.41 1.46
CA GLN A 185 17.04 38.69 0.75
C GLN A 185 17.71 38.46 -0.62
N ALA A 186 16.94 38.56 -1.70
CA ALA A 186 17.47 38.52 -3.06
C ALA A 186 18.08 39.88 -3.42
N ALA A 187 19.41 39.93 -3.54
CA ALA A 187 20.12 41.07 -4.12
C ALA A 187 19.98 41.02 -5.65
N GLN A 188 19.39 42.07 -6.22
CA GLN A 188 19.39 42.33 -7.66
C GLN A 188 20.77 42.84 -8.06
N ALA A 189 21.27 42.36 -9.21
CA ALA A 189 22.42 42.90 -9.92
C ALA A 189 21.92 43.44 -11.27
#